data_AF-A0A6I2WZF8-F1
#
_entry.id   AF-A0A6I2WZF8-F1
#
_cell.length_a   1.000
_cell.length_b   1.000
_cell.length_c   1.000
_cell.angle_alpha   90.00
_cell.angle_beta   90.00
_cell.angle_gamma   90.00
#
_symmetry.space_group_name_H-M   'P 1'
#
loop_
_entity.id
_entity.type
_entity.pdbx_description
1 polymer ?
#
loop_
_entity_poly.entity_id
_entity_poly.type
_entity_poly.pdbx_seq_one_letter_code
_entity_poly.pdbx_strand_id
1 'polypeptide(L)'
;MSTGREPLRVKLIGNWATSAQICAEWDRMSQGALRWNDIQVTPSDDDIDFYVVVNFPAHGERFRPGRTVVLQMEPWCSDPGQTWGVKTWGAWSKPDPSQFLRVCSHRTGPNTAFWQLAATYDELRTLVAPKTGNLASIISPKYFDPGHRKRVDFLRYLEAHDDDVVRVEMYAYDNPLGFSSWVGPHPPGRKDAALIPYRYFLGVENNREHNFITEKLWEPLLTETVCFYDGAPNAAEHVDERAFIAIDLDDFDGA
;
A
#
# COMPACT_ATOMS: atom_id res chain seq x y z
N MET A 1 8.98 -28.86 -26.55
CA MET A 1 8.83 -27.55 -27.22
C MET A 1 7.51 -26.99 -26.76
N SER A 2 7.51 -26.01 -25.86
CA SER A 2 6.27 -25.37 -25.41
C SER A 2 5.64 -24.67 -26.61
N THR A 3 4.43 -25.08 -26.99
CA THR A 3 3.59 -24.33 -27.92
C THR A 3 3.12 -23.08 -27.18
N GLY A 4 4.03 -22.11 -27.01
CA GLY A 4 3.82 -20.94 -26.18
C GLY A 4 2.78 -20.04 -26.82
N ARG A 5 1.54 -20.09 -26.33
CA ARG A 5 0.53 -19.08 -26.60
C ARG A 5 1.11 -17.70 -26.25
N GLU A 6 0.88 -16.71 -27.10
CA GLU A 6 1.24 -15.32 -26.79
C GLU A 6 0.58 -14.89 -25.47
N PRO A 7 1.29 -14.14 -24.62
CA PRO A 7 0.73 -13.70 -23.34
C PRO A 7 -0.44 -12.74 -23.56
N LEU A 8 -1.42 -12.78 -22.65
CA LEU A 8 -2.49 -11.80 -22.59
C LEU A 8 -1.91 -10.42 -22.29
N ARG A 9 -2.23 -9.45 -23.13
CA ARG A 9 -1.71 -8.08 -23.02
C ARG A 9 -2.66 -7.22 -22.21
N VAL A 10 -2.17 -6.67 -21.10
CA VAL A 10 -2.97 -5.91 -20.14
C VAL A 10 -2.46 -4.47 -20.05
N LYS A 11 -3.32 -3.49 -20.37
CA LYS A 11 -2.96 -2.08 -20.17
C LYS A 11 -3.28 -1.65 -18.75
N LEU A 12 -2.29 -1.06 -18.06
CA LEU A 12 -2.48 -0.43 -16.75
C LEU A 12 -2.82 1.04 -16.92
N ILE A 13 -3.88 1.49 -16.25
CA ILE A 13 -4.37 2.86 -16.31
C ILE A 13 -4.57 3.35 -14.87
N GLY A 14 -4.14 4.57 -14.57
CA GLY A 14 -4.36 5.19 -13.26
C GLY A 14 -4.57 6.70 -13.37
N ASN A 15 -4.93 7.34 -12.27
CA ASN A 15 -5.17 8.78 -12.22
C ASN A 15 -3.93 9.61 -11.88
N TRP A 16 -2.89 9.00 -11.31
CA TRP A 16 -1.72 9.72 -10.77
C TRP A 16 -0.47 9.66 -11.66
N ALA A 17 -0.44 8.74 -12.61
CA ALA A 17 0.73 8.46 -13.43
C ALA A 17 0.33 7.93 -14.80
N THR A 18 1.25 8.06 -15.76
CA THR A 18 1.09 7.45 -17.09
C THR A 18 1.18 5.93 -17.02
N SER A 19 0.59 5.24 -18.00
CA SER A 19 0.68 3.78 -18.10
C SER A 19 2.14 3.26 -18.05
N ALA A 20 3.08 3.99 -18.69
CA ALA A 20 4.50 3.67 -18.68
C ALA A 20 5.13 3.76 -17.28
N GLN A 21 4.78 4.79 -16.51
CA GLN A 21 5.26 4.95 -15.14
C GLN A 21 4.71 3.85 -14.22
N ILE A 22 3.40 3.55 -14.32
CA ILE A 22 2.79 2.46 -13.55
C ILE A 22 3.44 1.13 -13.90
N CYS A 23 3.66 0.83 -15.20
CA CYS A 23 4.36 -0.38 -15.61
C CYS A 23 5.79 -0.44 -15.04
N ALA A 24 6.56 0.65 -15.12
CA ALA A 24 7.92 0.70 -14.58
C ALA A 24 7.96 0.51 -13.06
N GLU A 25 6.99 1.06 -12.34
CA GLU A 25 6.84 0.84 -10.90
C GLU A 25 6.47 -0.60 -10.60
N TRP A 26 5.52 -1.17 -11.35
CA TRP A 26 4.95 -2.48 -11.08
C TRP A 26 5.79 -3.65 -11.60
N ASP A 27 6.80 -3.40 -12.44
CA ASP A 27 7.67 -4.47 -12.95
C ASP A 27 8.39 -5.21 -11.81
N ARG A 28 8.73 -4.51 -10.73
CA ARG A 28 9.32 -5.13 -9.54
C ARG A 28 8.42 -6.18 -8.90
N MET A 29 7.10 -6.08 -9.10
CA MET A 29 6.11 -7.04 -8.62
C MET A 29 5.84 -8.16 -9.63
N SER A 30 6.49 -8.12 -10.80
CA SER A 30 6.39 -9.14 -11.84
C SER A 30 7.49 -10.20 -11.69
N GLN A 31 7.44 -11.26 -12.50
CA GLN A 31 8.53 -12.23 -12.65
C GLN A 31 9.61 -11.74 -13.64
N GLY A 32 9.69 -10.43 -13.85
CA GLY A 32 10.56 -9.75 -14.80
C GLY A 32 9.90 -9.46 -16.15
N ALA A 33 10.35 -8.40 -16.81
CA ALA A 33 9.92 -7.98 -18.15
C ALA A 33 8.40 -7.75 -18.27
N LEU A 34 7.81 -7.18 -17.21
CA LEU A 34 6.40 -6.86 -17.07
C LEU A 34 5.49 -8.09 -17.15
N ARG A 35 6.01 -9.27 -16.82
CA ARG A 35 5.33 -10.54 -17.07
C ARG A 35 5.06 -11.31 -15.78
N TRP A 36 3.88 -11.89 -15.71
CA TRP A 36 3.50 -12.86 -14.69
C TRP A 36 2.86 -14.06 -15.39
N ASN A 37 3.59 -15.18 -15.49
CA ASN A 37 3.16 -16.35 -16.25
C ASN A 37 2.74 -16.03 -17.70
N ASP A 38 1.45 -16.14 -18.03
CA ASP A 38 0.85 -15.87 -19.34
C ASP A 38 0.21 -14.48 -19.45
N ILE A 39 0.41 -13.60 -18.46
CA ILE A 39 -0.06 -12.21 -18.47
C ILE A 39 1.15 -11.29 -18.64
N GLN A 40 1.05 -10.30 -19.52
CA GLN A 40 2.04 -9.25 -19.68
C GLN A 40 1.38 -7.87 -19.61
N VAL A 41 1.83 -7.04 -18.67
CA VAL A 41 1.38 -5.64 -18.61
C VAL A 41 2.15 -4.81 -19.63
N THR A 42 1.50 -3.82 -20.23
CA THR A 42 2.10 -3.01 -21.28
C THR A 42 1.61 -1.56 -21.23
N PRO A 43 2.48 -0.59 -21.53
CA PRO A 43 2.06 0.80 -21.68
C PRO A 43 1.47 1.11 -23.06
N SER A 44 1.49 0.14 -23.98
CA SER A 44 0.96 0.29 -25.34
C SER A 44 -0.54 0.55 -25.34
N ASP A 45 -1.01 1.27 -26.35
CA ASP A 45 -2.42 1.37 -26.69
C ASP A 45 -2.87 0.31 -27.72
N ASP A 46 -1.90 -0.36 -28.34
CA ASP A 46 -2.13 -1.31 -29.43
C ASP A 46 -2.15 -2.77 -28.94
N ASP A 47 -3.05 -3.55 -29.55
CA ASP A 47 -3.26 -4.98 -29.33
C ASP A 47 -3.44 -5.35 -27.86
N ILE A 48 -4.44 -4.72 -27.21
CA ILE A 48 -4.75 -4.90 -25.79
C ILE A 48 -5.94 -5.85 -25.60
N ASP A 49 -5.72 -6.91 -24.81
CA ASP A 49 -6.74 -7.90 -24.49
C ASP A 49 -7.65 -7.45 -23.35
N PHE A 50 -7.04 -6.90 -22.29
CA PHE A 50 -7.70 -6.48 -21.05
C PHE A 50 -7.11 -5.18 -20.50
N TYR A 51 -7.84 -4.54 -19.61
CA TYR A 51 -7.41 -3.31 -18.97
C TYR A 51 -7.53 -3.42 -17.46
N VAL A 52 -6.64 -2.75 -16.75
CA VAL A 52 -6.77 -2.52 -15.31
C VAL A 52 -6.81 -1.03 -15.08
N VAL A 53 -7.90 -0.55 -14.47
CA VAL A 53 -8.02 0.84 -14.02
C VAL A 53 -7.81 0.86 -12.52
N VAL A 54 -6.71 1.46 -12.08
CA VAL A 54 -6.41 1.68 -10.67
C VAL A 54 -6.98 3.03 -10.26
N ASN A 55 -7.85 3.01 -9.25
CA ASN A 55 -8.71 4.09 -8.79
C ASN A 55 -9.70 4.56 -9.86
N PHE A 56 -9.24 5.43 -10.76
CA PHE A 56 -10.01 5.95 -11.88
C PHE A 56 -9.04 6.36 -13.01
N PRO A 57 -9.51 6.44 -14.26
CA PRO A 57 -8.62 6.74 -15.38
C PRO A 57 -8.31 8.23 -15.46
N ALA A 58 -7.08 8.56 -15.85
CA ALA A 58 -6.74 9.91 -16.26
C ALA A 58 -7.55 10.35 -17.49
N HIS A 59 -7.67 11.66 -17.69
CA HIS A 59 -8.44 12.22 -18.80
C HIS A 59 -7.86 11.76 -20.16
N GLY A 60 -8.72 11.23 -21.03
CA GLY A 60 -8.37 10.82 -22.40
C GLY A 60 -7.91 9.36 -22.55
N GLU A 61 -7.77 8.62 -21.44
CA GLU A 61 -7.46 7.19 -21.47
C GLU A 61 -8.59 6.37 -22.13
N ARG A 62 -8.19 5.34 -22.89
CA ARG A 62 -9.13 4.47 -23.63
C ARG A 62 -9.09 3.07 -23.05
N PHE A 63 -10.27 2.50 -22.82
CA PHE A 63 -10.44 1.13 -22.35
C PHE A 63 -11.80 0.59 -22.77
N ARG A 64 -12.00 -0.73 -22.65
CA ARG A 64 -13.27 -1.41 -22.95
C ARG A 64 -13.89 -1.91 -21.64
N PRO A 65 -14.97 -1.29 -21.12
CA PRO A 65 -15.51 -1.59 -19.79
C PRO A 65 -15.69 -3.10 -19.52
N GLY A 66 -16.34 -3.85 -20.42
CA GLY A 66 -16.53 -5.30 -20.27
C GLY A 66 -15.25 -6.16 -20.29
N ARG A 67 -14.08 -5.57 -20.54
CA ARG A 67 -12.76 -6.19 -20.44
C ARG A 67 -11.85 -5.50 -19.41
N THR A 68 -12.42 -4.68 -18.55
CA THR A 68 -11.68 -3.86 -17.57
C THR A 68 -11.93 -4.36 -16.15
N VAL A 69 -10.84 -4.56 -15.41
CA VAL A 69 -10.85 -4.72 -13.96
C VAL A 69 -10.61 -3.35 -13.32
N VAL A 70 -11.45 -2.96 -12.36
CA VAL A 70 -11.29 -1.73 -11.59
C VAL A 70 -10.75 -2.07 -10.20
N LEU A 71 -9.70 -1.40 -9.76
CA LEU A 71 -9.07 -1.57 -8.44
C LEU A 71 -9.17 -0.27 -7.66
N GLN A 72 -10.02 -0.19 -6.63
CA GLN A 72 -10.01 0.96 -5.71
C GLN A 72 -8.95 0.76 -4.63
N MET A 73 -7.97 1.66 -4.59
CA MET A 73 -6.79 1.57 -3.70
C MET A 73 -6.77 2.64 -2.60
N GLU A 74 -7.62 3.67 -2.69
CA GLU A 74 -7.70 4.74 -1.69
C GLU A 74 -8.86 4.51 -0.71
N PRO A 75 -8.84 5.16 0.47
CA PRO A 75 -9.92 5.02 1.46
C PRO A 75 -11.19 5.77 1.02
N TRP A 76 -12.33 5.38 1.59
CA TRP A 76 -13.62 6.05 1.38
C TRP A 76 -13.65 7.45 2.01
N CYS A 77 -13.00 7.62 3.16
CA CYS A 77 -12.98 8.84 3.97
C CYS A 77 -14.38 9.25 4.44
N SER A 78 -15.00 8.46 5.32
CA SER A 78 -16.41 8.66 5.69
C SER A 78 -16.72 9.99 6.42
N ASP A 79 -15.74 10.63 7.06
CA ASP A 79 -15.91 11.91 7.75
C ASP A 79 -16.38 13.01 6.78
N PRO A 80 -17.54 13.66 7.00
CA PRO A 80 -18.05 14.73 6.13
C PRO A 80 -17.08 15.88 5.88
N GLY A 81 -16.17 16.18 6.82
CA GLY A 81 -15.16 17.24 6.68
C GLY A 81 -14.03 16.90 5.72
N GLN A 82 -13.79 15.61 5.43
CA GLN A 82 -12.80 15.19 4.43
C GLN A 82 -13.36 15.45 3.03
N THR A 83 -12.80 16.40 2.29
CA THR A 83 -13.22 16.72 0.90
C THR A 83 -12.47 15.90 -0.16
N TRP A 84 -11.85 14.78 0.26
CA TRP A 84 -11.10 13.81 -0.55
C TRP A 84 -11.57 12.37 -0.25
N GLY A 85 -10.88 11.40 -0.85
CA GLY A 85 -11.21 9.96 -0.75
C GLY A 85 -12.15 9.48 -1.85
N VAL A 86 -12.38 8.16 -1.92
CA VAL A 86 -13.19 7.51 -2.97
C VAL A 86 -14.57 8.15 -3.12
N LYS A 87 -15.16 8.67 -2.04
CA LYS A 87 -16.47 9.33 -2.06
C LYS A 87 -16.54 10.55 -2.99
N THR A 88 -15.41 11.17 -3.35
CA THR A 88 -15.37 12.37 -4.20
C THR A 88 -15.11 12.09 -5.68
N TRP A 89 -14.95 10.82 -6.07
CA TRP A 89 -14.58 10.45 -7.44
C TRP A 89 -15.76 10.35 -8.42
N GLY A 90 -16.91 10.92 -8.09
CA GLY A 90 -18.11 10.90 -8.93
C GLY A 90 -18.53 9.46 -9.27
N ALA A 91 -18.66 9.16 -10.57
CA ALA A 91 -19.04 7.83 -11.05
C ALA A 91 -18.08 6.71 -10.62
N TRP A 92 -16.82 7.03 -10.35
CA TRP A 92 -15.80 6.07 -9.91
C TRP A 92 -15.82 5.80 -8.40
N SER A 93 -16.65 6.52 -7.63
CA SER A 93 -16.86 6.21 -6.21
C SER A 93 -17.59 4.87 -6.02
N LYS A 94 -18.51 4.57 -6.94
CA LYS A 94 -19.38 3.38 -6.97
C LYS A 94 -19.61 2.96 -8.43
N PRO A 95 -18.57 2.47 -9.14
CA PRO A 95 -18.73 2.04 -10.52
C PRO A 95 -19.72 0.88 -10.59
N ASP A 96 -20.56 0.86 -11.64
CA ASP A 96 -21.56 -0.19 -11.85
C ASP A 96 -20.86 -1.52 -12.19
N PRO A 97 -20.91 -2.54 -11.32
CA PRO A 97 -20.20 -3.79 -11.54
C PRO A 97 -20.72 -4.58 -12.76
N SER A 98 -21.90 -4.25 -13.30
CA SER A 98 -22.42 -4.88 -14.53
C SER A 98 -21.72 -4.38 -15.80
N GLN A 99 -21.06 -3.22 -15.74
CA GLN A 99 -20.35 -2.63 -16.88
C GLN A 99 -18.91 -3.14 -17.02
N PHE A 100 -18.33 -3.62 -15.93
CA PHE A 100 -16.92 -3.99 -15.84
C PHE A 100 -16.72 -5.50 -15.75
N LEU A 101 -15.55 -5.99 -16.17
CA LEU A 101 -15.21 -7.40 -15.96
C LEU A 101 -15.18 -7.74 -14.47
N ARG A 102 -14.65 -6.82 -13.65
CA ARG A 102 -14.65 -6.90 -12.19
C ARG A 102 -14.48 -5.52 -11.58
N VAL A 103 -15.17 -5.26 -10.47
CA VAL A 103 -14.91 -4.13 -9.59
C VAL A 103 -14.40 -4.66 -8.24
N CYS A 104 -13.14 -4.35 -7.93
CA CYS A 104 -12.51 -4.62 -6.65
C CYS A 104 -12.56 -3.33 -5.81
N SER A 105 -13.29 -3.38 -4.69
CA SER A 105 -13.50 -2.23 -3.80
C SER A 105 -13.57 -2.71 -2.36
N HIS A 106 -13.44 -1.80 -1.40
CA HIS A 106 -13.59 -2.08 0.03
C HIS A 106 -14.97 -2.67 0.42
N ARG A 107 -15.96 -2.62 -0.49
CA ARG A 107 -17.26 -3.31 -0.30
C ARG A 107 -17.20 -4.81 -0.57
N THR A 108 -16.23 -5.26 -1.37
CA THR A 108 -16.12 -6.63 -1.87
C THR A 108 -14.87 -7.36 -1.41
N GLY A 109 -13.88 -6.66 -0.86
CA GLY A 109 -12.65 -7.22 -0.33
C GLY A 109 -11.61 -6.13 -0.09
N PRO A 110 -10.37 -6.49 0.28
CA PRO A 110 -9.31 -5.52 0.54
C PRO A 110 -8.78 -4.88 -0.74
N ASN A 111 -7.95 -3.85 -0.58
CA ASN A 111 -7.07 -3.39 -1.64
C ASN A 111 -6.32 -4.59 -2.25
N THR A 112 -5.98 -4.51 -3.54
CA THR A 112 -5.00 -5.45 -4.07
C THR A 112 -3.65 -5.25 -3.40
N ALA A 113 -2.99 -6.34 -2.99
CA ALA A 113 -1.67 -6.26 -2.40
C ALA A 113 -0.69 -5.56 -3.36
N PHE A 114 -0.01 -4.54 -2.84
CA PHE A 114 0.90 -3.66 -3.57
C PHE A 114 2.03 -3.26 -2.62
N TRP A 115 3.24 -3.08 -3.15
CA TRP A 115 4.38 -2.58 -2.40
C TRP A 115 5.17 -1.52 -3.17
N GLN A 116 5.81 -0.62 -2.41
CA GLN A 116 6.67 0.46 -2.91
C GLN A 116 8.16 0.17 -2.69
N LEU A 117 8.48 -1.02 -2.20
CA LEU A 117 9.84 -1.49 -1.98
C LEU A 117 10.66 -1.49 -3.29
N ALA A 118 11.96 -1.25 -3.23
CA ALA A 118 12.86 -1.47 -4.37
C ALA A 118 13.04 -2.95 -4.69
N ALA A 119 12.99 -3.79 -3.67
CA ALA A 119 13.08 -5.23 -3.81
C ALA A 119 12.03 -5.78 -4.80
N THR A 120 12.52 -6.61 -5.71
CA THR A 120 11.72 -7.34 -6.69
C THR A 120 11.03 -8.55 -6.06
N TYR A 121 10.04 -9.11 -6.76
CA TYR A 121 9.34 -10.32 -6.37
C TYR A 121 10.32 -11.46 -6.05
N ASP A 122 11.33 -11.70 -6.88
CA ASP A 122 12.29 -12.78 -6.66
C ASP A 122 13.22 -12.52 -5.47
N GLU A 123 13.63 -11.27 -5.25
CA GLU A 123 14.42 -10.88 -4.08
C GLU A 123 13.62 -11.07 -2.79
N LEU A 124 12.35 -10.63 -2.75
CA LEU A 124 11.47 -10.82 -1.59
C LEU A 124 11.17 -12.29 -1.32
N ARG A 125 10.88 -13.07 -2.38
CA ARG A 125 10.56 -14.50 -2.27
C ARG A 125 11.71 -15.33 -1.68
N THR A 126 12.94 -14.87 -1.84
CA THR A 126 14.15 -15.55 -1.34
C THR A 126 14.87 -14.78 -0.25
N LEU A 127 14.19 -13.78 0.32
CA LEU A 127 14.78 -12.85 1.29
C LEU A 127 15.26 -13.62 2.53
N VAL A 128 16.56 -13.50 2.81
CA VAL A 128 17.15 -13.88 4.09
C VAL A 128 18.01 -12.71 4.53
N ALA A 129 17.50 -11.91 5.45
CA ALA A 129 18.16 -10.71 5.94
C ALA A 129 18.29 -10.73 7.47
N PRO A 130 19.48 -10.39 8.02
CA PRO A 130 19.62 -10.22 9.46
C PRO A 130 18.79 -9.03 9.94
N LYS A 131 18.06 -9.21 11.04
CA LYS A 131 17.32 -8.13 11.71
C LYS A 131 18.21 -7.47 12.76
N THR A 132 18.70 -6.28 12.44
CA THR A 132 19.63 -5.50 13.29
C THR A 132 18.91 -4.38 14.05
N GLY A 133 17.88 -3.77 13.45
CA GLY A 133 17.03 -2.77 14.09
C GLY A 133 15.90 -3.43 14.90
N ASN A 134 15.36 -2.70 15.88
CA ASN A 134 14.25 -3.20 16.69
C ASN A 134 12.89 -2.81 16.09
N LEU A 135 12.48 -1.55 16.22
CA LEU A 135 11.19 -1.03 15.77
C LEU A 135 11.39 0.20 14.89
N ALA A 136 10.84 0.17 13.67
CA ALA A 136 10.82 1.32 12.77
C ALA A 136 9.39 1.79 12.48
N SER A 137 9.26 3.03 12.03
CA SER A 137 8.06 3.52 11.36
C SER A 137 8.45 4.47 10.23
N ILE A 138 7.65 4.48 9.15
CA ILE A 138 7.79 5.46 8.07
C ILE A 138 6.58 6.37 8.12
N ILE A 139 6.81 7.66 8.37
CA ILE A 139 5.73 8.64 8.48
C ILE A 139 5.96 9.84 7.56
N SER A 140 4.86 10.54 7.28
CA SER A 140 4.89 11.88 6.69
C SER A 140 4.40 12.88 7.73
N PRO A 141 4.71 14.18 7.59
CA PRO A 141 4.23 15.21 8.53
C PRO A 141 2.73 15.52 8.42
N LYS A 142 1.98 14.73 7.64
CA LYS A 142 0.53 14.91 7.47
C LYS A 142 -0.18 14.68 8.81
N TYR A 143 -1.10 15.58 9.15
CA TYR A 143 -1.84 15.58 10.42
C TYR A 143 -3.30 16.04 10.21
N PHE A 144 -3.99 15.47 9.21
CA PHE A 144 -5.35 15.90 8.85
C PHE A 144 -6.36 14.76 8.71
N ASP A 145 -5.91 13.54 8.40
CA ASP A 145 -6.76 12.36 8.47
C ASP A 145 -6.80 11.80 9.91
N PRO A 146 -7.86 11.09 10.32
CA PRO A 146 -7.95 10.56 11.68
C PRO A 146 -6.76 9.67 12.07
N GLY A 147 -6.35 8.74 11.21
CA GLY A 147 -5.21 7.86 11.45
C GLY A 147 -3.86 8.59 11.37
N HIS A 148 -3.75 9.64 10.55
CA HIS A 148 -2.59 10.54 10.59
C HIS A 148 -2.42 11.18 11.97
N ARG A 149 -3.52 11.69 12.56
CA ARG A 149 -3.49 12.30 13.89
C ARG A 149 -3.09 11.29 14.96
N LYS A 150 -3.80 10.18 15.02
CA LYS A 150 -3.52 9.06 15.94
C LYS A 150 -2.08 8.59 15.89
N ARG A 151 -1.53 8.36 14.70
CA ARG A 151 -0.14 7.93 14.52
C ARG A 151 0.85 8.95 15.09
N VAL A 152 0.67 10.23 14.77
CA VAL A 152 1.57 11.30 15.25
C VAL A 152 1.46 11.45 16.77
N ASP A 153 0.24 11.44 17.30
CA ASP A 153 -0.02 11.57 18.74
C ASP A 153 0.54 10.37 19.52
N PHE A 154 0.41 9.16 18.97
CA PHE A 154 0.98 7.95 19.57
C PHE A 154 2.51 7.98 19.56
N LEU A 155 3.15 8.42 18.47
CA LEU A 155 4.60 8.59 18.45
C LEU A 155 5.07 9.63 19.48
N ARG A 156 4.30 10.70 19.70
CA ARG A 156 4.60 11.68 20.77
C ARG A 156 4.45 11.08 22.15
N TYR A 157 3.41 10.28 22.34
CA TYR A 157 3.19 9.54 23.57
C TYR A 157 4.38 8.62 23.86
N LEU A 158 4.87 7.86 22.88
CA LEU A 158 6.04 6.99 23.02
C LEU A 158 7.33 7.77 23.34
N GLU A 159 7.60 8.90 22.65
CA GLU A 159 8.74 9.76 22.97
C GLU A 159 8.70 10.33 24.39
N ALA A 160 7.51 10.72 24.85
CA ALA A 160 7.33 11.25 26.20
C ALA A 160 7.48 10.19 27.29
N HIS A 161 7.12 8.93 26.98
CA HIS A 161 7.32 7.80 27.90
C HIS A 161 8.79 7.41 28.02
N ASP A 162 9.59 7.59 26.96
CA ASP A 162 11.03 7.30 26.91
C ASP A 162 11.39 5.90 27.45
N ASP A 163 10.60 4.90 27.04
CA ASP A 163 10.82 3.49 27.38
C ASP A 163 12.04 2.93 26.63
N ASP A 164 12.90 2.16 27.32
CA ASP A 164 14.13 1.62 26.74
C ASP A 164 13.89 0.41 25.81
N VAL A 165 12.73 -0.23 25.92
CA VAL A 165 12.27 -1.35 25.10
C VAL A 165 11.55 -0.83 23.85
N VAL A 166 10.68 0.16 23.98
CA VAL A 166 9.83 0.69 22.90
C VAL A 166 10.41 1.96 22.28
N ARG A 167 11.58 1.81 21.62
CA ARG A 167 12.22 2.89 20.86
C ARG A 167 11.93 2.76 19.37
N VAL A 168 11.17 3.69 18.83
CA VAL A 168 10.86 3.77 17.40
C VAL A 168 11.96 4.55 16.69
N GLU A 169 12.54 3.99 15.65
CA GLU A 169 13.32 4.75 14.68
C GLU A 169 12.41 5.26 13.56
N MET A 170 12.19 6.57 13.53
CA MET A 170 11.20 7.20 12.66
C MET A 170 11.84 7.73 11.38
N TYR A 171 11.55 7.08 10.26
CA TYR A 171 11.93 7.54 8.93
C TYR A 171 10.90 8.52 8.38
N ALA A 172 11.38 9.68 7.93
CA ALA A 172 10.56 10.69 7.27
C ALA A 172 11.44 11.56 6.37
N TYR A 173 10.85 12.14 5.30
CA TYR A 173 11.59 13.00 4.37
C TYR A 173 12.24 14.20 5.09
N ASP A 174 11.48 14.82 5.98
CA ASP A 174 11.86 15.94 6.83
C ASP A 174 11.30 15.74 8.25
N ASN A 175 11.57 16.70 9.15
CA ASN A 175 11.11 16.65 10.54
C ASN A 175 10.47 17.97 11.01
N PRO A 176 9.43 18.48 10.33
CA PRO A 176 8.78 19.74 10.71
C PRO A 176 7.98 19.61 12.01
N LEU A 177 7.65 18.38 12.40
CA LEU A 177 7.00 18.10 13.68
C LEU A 177 8.03 18.16 14.82
N GLY A 178 9.30 17.83 14.60
CA GLY A 178 10.35 17.89 15.63
C GLY A 178 10.34 16.66 16.54
N PHE A 179 10.26 15.47 15.93
CA PHE A 179 10.49 14.20 16.62
C PHE A 179 11.98 14.01 16.91
N SER A 180 12.32 13.69 18.14
CA SER A 180 13.65 13.25 18.57
C SER A 180 14.01 11.87 18.01
N SER A 181 13.01 11.03 17.75
CA SER A 181 13.12 9.70 17.15
C SER A 181 13.40 9.71 15.65
N TRP A 182 13.47 10.89 15.02
CA TRP A 182 13.72 11.01 13.59
C TRP A 182 15.15 10.62 13.20
N VAL A 183 15.27 9.65 12.30
CA VAL A 183 16.57 9.14 11.81
C VAL A 183 16.93 9.62 10.40
N GLY A 184 16.09 10.47 9.81
CA GLY A 184 16.27 10.97 8.44
C GLY A 184 15.38 10.28 7.41
N PRO A 185 15.50 10.68 6.13
CA PRO A 185 14.87 9.97 5.03
C PRO A 185 15.54 8.61 4.81
N HIS A 186 14.77 7.60 4.40
CA HIS A 186 15.36 6.42 3.77
C HIS A 186 16.03 6.84 2.43
N PRO A 187 17.01 6.07 1.91
CA PRO A 187 17.62 6.42 0.64
C PRO A 187 16.56 6.51 -0.48
N PRO A 188 16.71 7.42 -1.46
CA PRO A 188 15.70 7.62 -2.51
C PRO A 188 15.35 6.31 -3.22
N GLY A 189 14.05 6.00 -3.29
CA GLY A 189 13.55 4.77 -3.89
C GLY A 189 13.85 3.48 -3.12
N ARG A 190 14.51 3.54 -1.96
CA ARG A 190 14.88 2.37 -1.14
C ARG A 190 14.15 2.37 0.20
N LYS A 191 12.82 2.33 0.14
CA LYS A 191 11.94 2.26 1.33
C LYS A 191 12.29 1.07 2.24
N ASP A 192 12.77 0.00 1.64
CA ASP A 192 13.15 -1.29 2.24
C ASP A 192 14.22 -1.12 3.32
N ALA A 193 15.04 -0.07 3.26
CA ALA A 193 16.04 0.23 4.28
C ALA A 193 15.43 0.46 5.66
N ALA A 194 14.15 0.88 5.73
CA ALA A 194 13.40 1.09 6.96
C ALA A 194 12.52 -0.11 7.36
N LEU A 195 12.63 -1.23 6.64
CA LEU A 195 11.80 -2.43 6.86
C LEU A 195 12.65 -3.70 6.98
N ILE A 196 13.42 -4.05 5.94
CA ILE A 196 14.22 -5.28 5.87
C ILE A 196 15.12 -5.48 7.11
N PRO A 197 15.86 -4.48 7.63
CA PRO A 197 16.73 -4.70 8.78
C PRO A 197 16.01 -4.67 10.14
N TYR A 198 14.70 -4.40 10.21
CA TYR A 198 13.97 -4.27 11.48
C TYR A 198 13.19 -5.53 11.84
N ARG A 199 13.09 -5.81 13.14
CA ARG A 199 12.25 -6.91 13.66
C ARG A 199 10.77 -6.54 13.65
N TYR A 200 10.49 -5.29 14.00
CA TYR A 200 9.15 -4.76 14.16
C TYR A 200 8.94 -3.50 13.33
N PHE A 201 7.69 -3.28 12.92
CA PHE A 201 7.29 -2.08 12.21
C PHE A 201 5.96 -1.55 12.76
N LEU A 202 5.88 -0.24 13.01
CA LEU A 202 4.61 0.41 13.34
C LEU A 202 3.93 0.89 12.05
N GLY A 203 2.92 0.13 11.60
CA GLY A 203 2.17 0.37 10.38
C GLY A 203 0.77 0.90 10.66
N VAL A 204 0.56 2.22 10.52
CA VAL A 204 -0.73 2.85 10.83
C VAL A 204 -1.30 3.53 9.60
N GLU A 205 -2.50 3.12 9.20
CA GLU A 205 -3.22 3.69 8.07
C GLU A 205 -3.63 5.15 8.30
N ASN A 206 -3.83 5.89 7.20
CA ASN A 206 -4.33 7.26 7.29
C ASN A 206 -5.80 7.30 7.77
N ASN A 207 -6.56 6.24 7.47
CA ASN A 207 -7.97 6.08 7.78
C ASN A 207 -8.20 4.67 8.33
N ARG A 208 -9.01 4.56 9.39
CA ARG A 208 -9.42 3.28 9.95
C ARG A 208 -10.73 2.83 9.29
N GLU A 209 -10.65 1.96 8.29
CA GLU A 209 -11.79 1.60 7.44
C GLU A 209 -11.82 0.09 7.12
N HIS A 210 -13.02 -0.49 7.09
CA HIS A 210 -13.21 -1.90 6.75
C HIS A 210 -12.61 -2.22 5.38
N ASN A 211 -11.85 -3.31 5.29
CA ASN A 211 -11.10 -3.75 4.11
C ASN A 211 -9.99 -2.80 3.62
N PHE A 212 -9.71 -1.68 4.29
CA PHE A 212 -8.65 -0.77 3.84
C PHE A 212 -7.28 -1.21 4.37
N ILE A 213 -6.61 -2.10 3.60
CA ILE A 213 -5.31 -2.68 3.93
C ILE A 213 -4.31 -2.31 2.84
N THR A 214 -3.34 -1.45 3.17
CA THR A 214 -2.39 -0.93 2.20
C THR A 214 -0.99 -1.52 2.36
N GLU A 215 -0.01 -0.89 1.70
CA GLU A 215 1.41 -1.23 1.84
C GLU A 215 1.89 -1.24 3.30
N LYS A 216 1.20 -0.54 4.21
CA LYS A 216 1.57 -0.47 5.63
C LYS A 216 1.43 -1.80 6.37
N LEU A 217 0.58 -2.70 5.90
CA LEU A 217 0.56 -4.09 6.38
C LEU A 217 1.34 -5.02 5.45
N TRP A 218 1.19 -4.85 4.13
CA TRP A 218 1.81 -5.77 3.17
C TRP A 218 3.34 -5.71 3.17
N GLU A 219 3.96 -4.53 3.26
CA GLU A 219 5.42 -4.40 3.18
C GLU A 219 6.16 -4.99 4.40
N PRO A 220 5.71 -4.80 5.65
CA PRO A 220 6.28 -5.53 6.78
C PRO A 220 6.20 -7.05 6.62
N LEU A 221 5.04 -7.57 6.20
CA LEU A 221 4.87 -9.01 5.98
C LEU A 221 5.82 -9.54 4.89
N LEU A 222 5.91 -8.86 3.76
CA LEU A 222 6.80 -9.23 2.65
C LEU A 222 8.28 -9.16 3.01
N THR A 223 8.64 -8.39 4.04
CA THR A 223 10.03 -8.22 4.49
C THR A 223 10.36 -9.03 5.73
N GLU A 224 9.49 -9.96 6.15
CA GLU A 224 9.64 -10.76 7.36
C GLU A 224 9.81 -9.88 8.62
N THR A 225 9.01 -8.82 8.71
CA THR A 225 9.01 -7.83 9.79
C THR A 225 7.64 -7.82 10.45
N VAL A 226 7.58 -8.06 11.77
CA VAL A 226 6.30 -8.13 12.50
C VAL A 226 5.68 -6.74 12.57
N CYS A 227 4.44 -6.60 12.08
CA CYS A 227 3.76 -5.32 12.05
C CYS A 227 2.88 -5.10 13.29
N PHE A 228 3.09 -4.01 14.01
CA PHE A 228 2.10 -3.43 14.91
C PHE A 228 1.16 -2.54 14.09
N TYR A 229 -0.09 -2.97 13.91
CA TYR A 229 -0.98 -2.47 12.87
C TYR A 229 -2.27 -1.86 13.41
N ASP A 230 -2.61 -0.65 12.95
CA ASP A 230 -3.95 -0.04 13.08
C ASP A 230 -4.40 0.52 11.73
N GLY A 231 -5.61 0.18 11.30
CA GLY A 231 -6.11 0.49 9.96
C GLY A 231 -7.41 -0.23 9.62
N ALA A 232 -7.36 -1.40 8.99
CA ALA A 232 -8.55 -2.20 8.77
C ALA A 232 -8.97 -2.96 10.04
N PRO A 233 -10.16 -2.70 10.62
CA PRO A 233 -10.62 -3.43 11.80
C PRO A 233 -10.81 -4.94 11.58
N ASN A 234 -10.94 -5.34 10.31
CA ASN A 234 -11.13 -6.72 9.89
C ASN A 234 -9.90 -7.31 9.18
N ALA A 235 -8.69 -6.77 9.43
CA ALA A 235 -7.47 -7.27 8.79
C ALA A 235 -7.26 -8.79 8.98
N ALA A 236 -7.65 -9.32 10.14
CA ALA A 236 -7.56 -10.74 10.48
C ALA A 236 -8.46 -11.66 9.62
N GLU A 237 -9.42 -11.11 8.87
CA GLU A 237 -10.20 -11.88 7.89
C GLU A 237 -9.39 -12.19 6.61
N HIS A 238 -8.33 -11.42 6.34
CA HIS A 238 -7.53 -11.50 5.10
C HIS A 238 -6.09 -11.93 5.33
N VAL A 239 -5.57 -11.71 6.54
CA VAL A 239 -4.21 -12.06 6.97
C VAL A 239 -4.32 -12.85 8.26
N ASP A 240 -3.59 -13.96 8.39
CA ASP A 240 -3.54 -14.74 9.63
C ASP A 240 -3.19 -13.82 10.81
N GLU A 241 -4.01 -13.82 11.86
CA GLU A 241 -3.85 -12.94 13.03
C GLU A 241 -2.52 -13.13 13.76
N ARG A 242 -1.81 -14.24 13.51
CA ARG A 242 -0.48 -14.51 14.09
C ARG A 242 0.65 -13.84 13.30
N ALA A 243 0.36 -13.30 12.12
CA ALA A 243 1.36 -12.67 11.25
C ALA A 243 1.58 -11.17 11.55
N PHE A 244 0.69 -10.55 12.34
CA PHE A 244 0.78 -9.16 12.76
C PHE A 244 0.16 -8.98 14.14
N ILE A 245 0.41 -7.84 14.77
CA ILE A 245 -0.15 -7.47 16.08
C ILE A 245 -1.10 -6.30 15.85
N ALA A 246 -2.40 -6.52 16.03
CA ALA A 246 -3.37 -5.44 15.99
C ALA A 246 -3.20 -4.56 17.24
N ILE A 247 -3.13 -3.24 17.05
CA ILE A 247 -3.09 -2.26 18.14
C ILE A 247 -4.29 -1.31 18.03
N ASP A 248 -4.69 -0.70 19.15
CA ASP A 248 -5.78 0.27 19.19
C ASP A 248 -5.27 1.66 19.55
N LEU A 249 -5.18 2.55 18.56
CA LEU A 249 -4.74 3.92 18.80
C LEU A 249 -5.85 4.85 19.35
N ASP A 250 -6.97 4.30 19.84
CA ASP A 250 -7.85 4.99 20.78
C ASP A 250 -7.49 4.72 22.27
N ASP A 251 -6.56 3.78 22.54
CA ASP A 251 -6.03 3.45 23.87
C ASP A 251 -4.50 3.30 23.83
N PHE A 252 -3.77 4.39 24.06
CA PHE A 252 -2.30 4.40 23.95
C PHE A 252 -1.59 3.59 25.04
N ASP A 253 -2.20 3.40 26.21
CA ASP A 253 -1.62 2.58 27.28
C ASP A 253 -1.75 1.07 26.97
N GLY A 254 -2.85 0.69 26.30
CA GLY A 254 -3.12 -0.68 25.89
C GLY A 254 -2.45 -1.11 24.58
N ALA A 255 -2.06 -0.15 23.74
CA ALA A 255 -1.40 -0.34 22.44
C ALA A 255 0.10 -0.61 22.55
#